data_AF-A0A0E3VUM5-F1
#
_entry.id   AF-A0A0E3VUM5-F1
#
_cell.length_a   1.000
_cell.length_b   1.000
_cell.length_c   1.000
_cell.angle_alpha   90.00
_cell.angle_beta   90.00
_cell.angle_gamma   90.00
#
_symmetry.space_group_name_H-M   'P 1'
#
loop_
_entity.id
_entity.type
_entity.pdbx_description
1 polymer ?
#
loop_
_entity_poly.entity_id
_entity_poly.type
_entity_poly.pdbx_seq_one_letter_code
_entity_poly.pdbx_strand_id
1 'polypeptide(L)'
;MSRTVQPKAVAHPTDARLMHRAITKLVGFAKRNRVPLRQSYLRLAKRAAIMVGRYIHAHQFKRARRQLKFLRTRLGRISRDIRRKIDGDAVLEARFGPLLGLAQQVRSQDQHQRGPKVYALHAPEVECIGKGKARAPYEFGCKVSIATPVTSPKGGQFVLHAKALHGNPFDGHTLGPVIADMEKLTGVEARRIHVDKGYRGHNHPHRFRVWISGQVRRVTASIRREMKRRAAVEPVIGHIKAEHRMDRNYLKGRLGDRINAVLAAAGYNFGLLLRWLAGGAALRAETSLSLRGMNFWNKLLATARPLPFPPARGGEGTRSGAKAGFKIDQTLEQIGVITGNSDDKAVGKARAIRGVTDVSPELQIDIGPPNSRDTW
;
A
#
# COMPACT_ATOMS: atom_id res chain seq x y z
N MET A 1 -5.47 -16.58 -6.81
CA MET A 1 -4.61 -15.41 -7.09
C MET A 1 -5.40 -14.44 -7.96
N SER A 2 -5.53 -13.19 -7.53
CA SER A 2 -6.29 -12.13 -8.21
C SER A 2 -5.42 -10.89 -8.46
N ARG A 3 -5.84 -10.03 -9.40
CA ARG A 3 -5.06 -8.94 -10.00
C ARG A 3 -5.81 -7.62 -9.81
N THR A 4 -5.43 -6.88 -8.77
CA THR A 4 -6.05 -5.60 -8.39
C THR A 4 -5.25 -4.41 -8.89
N VAL A 5 -5.70 -3.20 -8.57
CA VAL A 5 -4.99 -1.94 -8.80
C VAL A 5 -4.79 -1.29 -7.44
N GLN A 6 -3.58 -0.83 -7.15
CA GLN A 6 -3.29 0.08 -6.04
C GLN A 6 -3.33 1.51 -6.60
N PRO A 7 -4.38 2.30 -6.37
CA PRO A 7 -4.43 3.68 -6.84
C PRO A 7 -3.34 4.51 -6.17
N LYS A 8 -2.75 5.45 -6.91
CA LYS A 8 -1.78 6.40 -6.36
C LYS A 8 -2.52 7.58 -5.73
N ALA A 9 -1.86 8.31 -4.82
CA ALA A 9 -2.30 9.61 -4.33
C ALA A 9 -2.22 10.70 -5.43
N VAL A 10 -3.06 10.54 -6.45
CA VAL A 10 -3.25 11.44 -7.58
C VAL A 10 -4.74 11.78 -7.68
N ALA A 11 -5.07 13.05 -7.87
CA ALA A 11 -6.43 13.44 -8.22
C ALA A 11 -6.69 13.15 -9.71
N HIS A 12 -7.95 12.92 -10.10
CA HIS A 12 -8.35 12.46 -11.44
C HIS A 12 -7.69 13.22 -12.61
N PRO A 13 -6.98 12.54 -13.54
CA PRO A 13 -6.16 13.20 -14.55
C PRO A 13 -7.00 13.72 -15.72
N THR A 14 -6.90 15.02 -16.01
CA THR A 14 -7.48 15.65 -17.20
C THR A 14 -6.45 16.57 -17.83
N ASP A 15 -6.32 16.57 -19.16
CA ASP A 15 -5.22 17.25 -19.86
C ASP A 15 -5.15 18.75 -19.56
N ALA A 16 -6.31 19.43 -19.43
CA ALA A 16 -6.35 20.84 -19.05
C ALA A 16 -5.79 21.10 -17.65
N ARG A 17 -6.10 20.21 -16.69
CA ARG A 17 -5.63 20.31 -15.30
C ARG A 17 -4.16 19.92 -15.18
N LEU A 18 -3.71 18.96 -16.00
CA LEU A 18 -2.33 18.51 -16.07
C LEU A 18 -1.42 19.57 -16.72
N MET A 19 -1.81 20.15 -17.86
CA MET A 19 -1.11 21.28 -18.48
C MET A 19 -1.10 22.52 -17.58
N HIS A 20 -2.19 22.83 -16.88
CA HIS A 20 -2.20 23.91 -15.88
C HIS A 20 -1.20 23.63 -14.76
N ARG A 21 -1.16 22.41 -14.19
CA ARG A 21 -0.16 22.03 -13.19
C ARG A 21 1.27 22.03 -13.73
N ALA A 22 1.50 21.74 -15.01
CA ALA A 22 2.81 21.87 -15.65
C ALA A 22 3.25 23.34 -15.70
N ILE A 23 2.36 24.25 -16.11
CA ILE A 23 2.57 25.70 -16.06
C ILE A 23 2.87 26.16 -14.63
N THR A 24 2.08 25.74 -13.62
CA THR A 24 2.32 26.10 -12.22
C THR A 24 3.69 25.61 -11.72
N LYS A 25 4.05 24.33 -12.00
CA LYS A 25 5.33 23.76 -11.58
C LYS A 25 6.51 24.47 -12.24
N LEU A 26 6.48 24.69 -13.56
CA LEU A 26 7.56 25.37 -14.28
C LEU A 26 7.79 26.80 -13.76
N VAL A 27 6.73 27.58 -13.56
CA VAL A 27 6.86 28.96 -13.02
C VAL A 27 7.39 28.95 -11.58
N GLY A 28 6.89 28.06 -10.73
CA GLY A 28 7.37 27.92 -9.35
C GLY A 28 8.78 27.33 -9.23
N PHE A 29 9.29 26.66 -10.27
CA PHE A 29 10.66 26.17 -10.34
C PHE A 29 11.62 27.21 -10.93
N ALA A 30 11.16 27.99 -11.93
CA ALA A 30 11.85 29.17 -12.43
C ALA A 30 12.13 30.19 -11.31
N LYS A 31 11.09 30.60 -10.54
CA LYS A 31 11.26 31.54 -9.42
C LYS A 31 12.28 31.05 -8.38
N ARG A 32 12.27 29.75 -8.04
CA ARG A 32 13.19 29.18 -7.03
C ARG A 32 14.65 29.10 -7.50
N ASN A 33 14.88 28.96 -8.81
CA ASN A 33 16.22 28.99 -9.40
C ASN A 33 16.58 30.36 -9.99
N ARG A 34 15.89 31.44 -9.56
CA ARG A 34 16.10 32.84 -10.00
C ARG A 34 15.99 33.10 -11.52
N VAL A 35 15.47 32.15 -12.31
CA VAL A 35 15.28 32.30 -13.77
C VAL A 35 14.09 33.24 -14.06
N PRO A 36 14.30 34.44 -14.65
CA PRO A 36 13.22 35.38 -14.92
C PRO A 36 12.38 34.95 -16.13
N LEU A 37 11.06 34.91 -16.01
CA LEU A 37 10.16 34.54 -17.11
C LEU A 37 9.55 35.78 -17.76
N ARG A 38 9.53 35.83 -19.11
CA ARG A 38 8.94 36.94 -19.87
C ARG A 38 7.45 37.12 -19.55
N GLN A 39 6.71 36.02 -19.44
CA GLN A 39 5.32 35.99 -18.97
C GLN A 39 5.01 34.65 -18.26
N SER A 40 4.50 34.70 -17.03
CA SER A 40 4.19 33.51 -16.22
C SER A 40 2.88 32.81 -16.59
N TYR A 41 1.96 33.52 -17.25
CA TYR A 41 0.61 33.07 -17.66
C TYR A 41 -0.31 32.47 -16.57
N LEU A 42 0.09 32.40 -15.29
CA LEU A 42 -0.62 31.69 -14.22
C LEU A 42 -2.13 32.01 -14.13
N ARG A 43 -2.48 33.30 -14.09
CA ARG A 43 -3.89 33.76 -14.01
C ARG A 43 -4.72 33.27 -15.21
N LEU A 44 -4.16 33.37 -16.42
CA LEU A 44 -4.84 32.95 -17.66
C LEU A 44 -4.94 31.43 -17.76
N ALA A 45 -3.90 30.70 -17.34
CA ALA A 45 -3.91 29.24 -17.33
C ALA A 45 -4.93 28.67 -16.32
N LYS A 46 -5.05 29.27 -15.12
CA LYS A 46 -6.09 28.93 -14.15
C LYS A 46 -7.49 29.13 -14.75
N ARG A 47 -7.75 30.30 -15.36
CA ARG A 47 -9.04 30.59 -16.02
C ARG A 47 -9.34 29.60 -17.16
N ALA A 48 -8.38 29.36 -18.05
CA ALA A 48 -8.56 28.44 -19.18
C ALA A 48 -8.87 27.00 -18.72
N ALA A 49 -8.17 26.49 -17.71
CA ALA A 49 -8.41 25.14 -17.19
C ALA A 49 -9.81 24.97 -16.55
N ILE A 50 -10.29 25.99 -15.83
CA ILE A 50 -11.67 26.01 -15.30
C ILE A 50 -12.69 26.05 -16.45
N MET A 51 -12.44 26.87 -17.47
CA MET A 51 -13.34 26.98 -18.62
C MET A 51 -13.39 25.71 -19.48
N VAL A 52 -12.31 24.91 -19.59
CA VAL A 52 -12.39 23.58 -20.22
C VAL A 52 -13.41 22.70 -19.50
N GLY A 53 -13.38 22.62 -18.17
CA GLY A 53 -14.34 21.83 -17.39
C GLY A 53 -15.78 22.29 -17.60
N ARG A 54 -16.03 23.61 -17.48
CA ARG A 54 -17.36 24.21 -17.71
C ARG A 54 -17.88 23.95 -19.13
N TYR A 55 -17.04 24.08 -20.15
CA TYR A 55 -17.44 23.82 -21.54
C TYR A 55 -17.64 22.33 -21.85
N ILE A 56 -16.97 21.40 -21.17
CA ILE A 56 -17.25 19.97 -21.28
C ILE A 56 -18.61 19.63 -20.65
N HIS A 57 -18.88 20.12 -19.44
CA HIS A 57 -20.18 19.94 -18.77
C HIS A 57 -21.35 20.53 -19.56
N ALA A 58 -21.13 21.64 -20.26
CA ALA A 58 -22.14 22.25 -21.14
C ALA A 58 -22.17 21.64 -22.56
N HIS A 59 -21.47 20.53 -22.83
CA HIS A 59 -21.33 19.89 -24.15
C HIS A 59 -20.75 20.81 -25.26
N GLN A 60 -20.19 21.96 -24.90
CA GLN A 60 -19.60 22.96 -25.80
C GLN A 60 -18.18 22.58 -26.25
N PHE A 61 -18.01 21.36 -26.78
CA PHE A 61 -16.69 20.77 -27.10
C PHE A 61 -15.82 21.64 -28.02
N LYS A 62 -16.41 22.39 -28.98
CA LYS A 62 -15.68 23.36 -29.82
C LYS A 62 -14.99 24.46 -28.98
N ARG A 63 -15.65 24.95 -27.92
CA ARG A 63 -15.08 25.95 -26.98
C ARG A 63 -14.08 25.31 -26.01
N ALA A 64 -14.34 24.10 -25.51
CA ALA A 64 -13.39 23.34 -24.69
C ALA A 64 -12.06 23.10 -25.42
N ARG A 65 -12.09 22.65 -26.68
CA ARG A 65 -10.90 22.42 -27.53
C ARG A 65 -10.10 23.71 -27.76
N ARG A 66 -10.74 24.88 -27.92
CA ARG A 66 -10.06 26.18 -28.03
C ARG A 66 -9.28 26.52 -26.74
N GLN A 67 -9.87 26.33 -25.56
CA GLN A 67 -9.19 26.55 -24.28
C GLN A 67 -8.06 25.53 -24.02
N LEU A 68 -8.23 24.27 -24.47
CA LEU A 68 -7.19 23.24 -24.42
C LEU A 68 -5.99 23.60 -25.32
N LYS A 69 -6.25 24.08 -26.56
CA LYS A 69 -5.21 24.61 -27.47
C LYS A 69 -4.48 25.80 -26.85
N PHE A 70 -5.19 26.73 -26.21
CA PHE A 70 -4.59 27.86 -25.48
C PHE A 70 -3.60 27.39 -24.39
N LEU A 71 -4.00 26.44 -23.54
CA LEU A 71 -3.12 25.85 -22.52
C LEU A 71 -1.87 25.20 -23.13
N ARG A 72 -2.04 24.37 -24.17
CA ARG A 72 -0.95 23.70 -24.89
C ARG A 72 0.04 24.71 -25.48
N THR A 73 -0.45 25.81 -26.07
CA THR A 73 0.37 26.92 -26.58
C THR A 73 1.09 27.68 -25.46
N ARG A 74 0.46 27.96 -24.32
CA ARG A 74 1.09 28.70 -23.21
C ARG A 74 2.15 27.87 -22.48
N LEU A 75 1.91 26.57 -22.27
CA LEU A 75 2.93 25.62 -21.81
C LEU A 75 4.13 25.61 -22.76
N GLY A 76 3.89 25.47 -24.07
CA GLY A 76 4.94 25.52 -25.10
C GLY A 76 5.63 26.88 -25.30
N ARG A 77 5.11 27.98 -24.73
CA ARG A 77 5.84 29.25 -24.64
C ARG A 77 6.78 29.25 -23.44
N ILE A 78 6.28 28.93 -22.25
CA ILE A 78 7.09 28.89 -21.00
C ILE A 78 8.25 27.89 -21.14
N SER A 79 8.03 26.69 -21.67
CA SER A 79 9.10 25.69 -21.84
C SER A 79 10.22 26.13 -22.80
N ARG A 80 9.98 27.11 -23.68
CA ARG A 80 11.02 27.68 -24.57
C ARG A 80 11.68 28.92 -23.97
N ASP A 81 10.91 29.76 -23.27
CA ASP A 81 11.44 30.90 -22.50
C ASP A 81 12.40 30.44 -21.39
N ILE A 82 12.10 29.31 -20.74
CA ILE A 82 13.01 28.66 -19.80
C ILE A 82 14.26 28.12 -20.50
N ARG A 83 14.12 27.31 -21.56
CA ARG A 83 15.28 26.70 -22.27
C ARG A 83 16.29 27.76 -22.72
N ARG A 84 15.83 28.82 -23.38
CA ARG A 84 16.67 29.96 -23.83
C ARG A 84 17.34 30.78 -22.72
N LYS A 85 17.09 30.48 -21.44
CA LYS A 85 17.65 31.18 -20.27
C LYS A 85 18.44 30.26 -19.34
N ILE A 86 18.52 28.98 -19.70
CA ILE A 86 19.41 27.99 -19.08
C ILE A 86 20.40 27.42 -20.10
N ASP A 87 20.20 27.69 -21.41
CA ASP A 87 21.14 27.41 -22.51
C ASP A 87 22.58 27.76 -22.10
N GLY A 88 23.45 26.75 -22.03
CA GLY A 88 24.86 26.91 -21.66
C GLY A 88 25.16 26.84 -20.16
N ASP A 89 24.15 26.88 -19.29
CA ASP A 89 24.29 26.54 -17.86
C ASP A 89 23.93 25.07 -17.65
N ALA A 90 24.93 24.21 -17.72
CA ALA A 90 24.79 22.77 -17.53
C ALA A 90 24.14 22.38 -16.18
N VAL A 91 24.30 23.19 -15.13
CA VAL A 91 23.73 22.95 -13.80
C VAL A 91 22.22 23.24 -13.80
N LEU A 92 21.79 24.32 -14.44
CA LEU A 92 20.37 24.62 -14.64
C LEU A 92 19.73 23.70 -15.68
N GLU A 93 20.41 23.33 -16.76
CA GLU A 93 19.91 22.36 -17.74
C GLU A 93 19.62 21.00 -17.10
N ALA A 94 20.59 20.42 -16.38
CA ALA A 94 20.41 19.16 -15.65
C ALA A 94 19.27 19.27 -14.62
N ARG A 95 19.17 20.40 -13.91
CA ARG A 95 18.17 20.64 -12.86
C ARG A 95 16.74 20.84 -13.42
N PHE A 96 16.59 21.47 -14.58
CA PHE A 96 15.28 21.67 -15.22
C PHE A 96 14.87 20.53 -16.16
N GLY A 97 15.83 19.77 -16.69
CA GLY A 97 15.64 18.68 -17.67
C GLY A 97 14.47 17.75 -17.37
N PRO A 98 14.38 17.12 -16.17
CA PRO A 98 13.28 16.22 -15.81
C PRO A 98 11.90 16.88 -15.86
N LEU A 99 11.78 18.13 -15.38
CA LEU A 99 10.50 18.85 -15.38
C LEU A 99 10.13 19.37 -16.77
N LEU A 100 11.11 19.79 -17.58
CA LEU A 100 10.92 20.17 -18.97
C LEU A 100 10.56 18.96 -19.85
N GLY A 101 11.11 17.77 -19.58
CA GLY A 101 10.76 16.51 -20.24
C GLY A 101 9.31 16.11 -19.97
N LEU A 102 8.90 16.07 -18.70
CA LEU A 102 7.51 15.81 -18.32
C LEU A 102 6.54 16.87 -18.89
N ALA A 103 6.93 18.15 -18.89
CA ALA A 103 6.14 19.23 -19.49
C ALA A 103 6.01 19.09 -21.01
N GLN A 104 7.06 18.63 -21.70
CA GLN A 104 7.04 18.33 -23.14
C GLN A 104 6.10 17.15 -23.44
N GLN A 105 6.21 16.04 -22.70
CA GLN A 105 5.32 14.88 -22.83
C GLN A 105 3.85 15.27 -22.62
N VAL A 106 3.54 16.02 -21.55
CA VAL A 106 2.19 16.54 -21.27
C VAL A 106 1.70 17.51 -22.35
N ARG A 107 2.60 18.20 -23.05
CA ARG A 107 2.23 19.07 -24.18
C ARG A 107 1.93 18.27 -25.45
N SER A 108 2.71 17.23 -25.73
CA SER A 108 2.58 16.40 -26.93
C SER A 108 1.53 15.30 -26.81
N GLN A 109 1.14 14.89 -25.60
CA GLN A 109 0.23 13.76 -25.44
C GLN A 109 -1.16 14.00 -26.04
N ASP A 110 -1.73 12.95 -26.61
CA ASP A 110 -3.03 13.00 -27.29
C ASP A 110 -3.97 11.85 -26.87
N GLN A 111 -5.27 12.02 -27.16
CA GLN A 111 -6.34 11.12 -26.72
C GLN A 111 -6.09 9.66 -27.13
N HIS A 112 -5.62 9.40 -28.35
CA HIS A 112 -5.52 8.06 -28.93
C HIS A 112 -4.07 7.53 -29.10
N GLN A 113 -3.06 8.18 -28.52
CA GLN A 113 -1.68 7.69 -28.62
C GLN A 113 -1.53 6.29 -28.01
N ARG A 114 -0.73 5.43 -28.66
CA ARG A 114 -0.20 4.19 -28.07
C ARG A 114 1.05 4.52 -27.23
N GLY A 115 1.38 3.67 -26.27
CA GLY A 115 2.53 3.86 -25.37
C GLY A 115 2.21 4.71 -24.12
N PRO A 116 3.24 5.07 -23.32
CA PRO A 116 3.06 5.69 -22.02
C PRO A 116 2.42 7.08 -22.10
N LYS A 117 1.61 7.41 -21.09
CA LYS A 117 0.98 8.73 -20.88
C LYS A 117 1.30 9.24 -19.49
N VAL A 118 1.48 10.55 -19.35
CA VAL A 118 1.64 11.16 -18.02
C VAL A 118 0.25 11.43 -17.46
N TYR A 119 -0.05 10.85 -16.29
CA TYR A 119 -1.29 11.12 -15.56
C TYR A 119 -1.06 12.07 -14.36
N ALA A 120 0.15 12.08 -13.78
CA ALA A 120 0.50 12.99 -12.70
C ALA A 120 1.97 13.47 -12.76
N LEU A 121 2.18 14.79 -12.67
CA LEU A 121 3.51 15.41 -12.71
C LEU A 121 4.35 15.21 -11.43
N HIS A 122 3.82 14.55 -10.40
CA HIS A 122 4.55 14.17 -9.18
C HIS A 122 4.71 12.65 -9.03
N ALA A 123 4.06 11.88 -9.89
CA ALA A 123 4.09 10.43 -9.95
C ALA A 123 3.94 9.99 -11.42
N PRO A 124 4.97 10.24 -12.28
CA PRO A 124 4.91 9.90 -13.69
C PRO A 124 4.90 8.38 -13.97
N GLU A 125 5.19 7.56 -12.94
CA GLU A 125 5.07 6.10 -12.97
C GLU A 125 3.62 5.59 -12.94
N VAL A 126 2.63 6.46 -12.73
CA VAL A 126 1.22 6.10 -12.64
C VAL A 126 0.66 5.66 -13.99
N GLU A 127 -0.03 4.52 -13.99
CA GLU A 127 -0.67 3.91 -15.14
C GLU A 127 -2.20 4.08 -15.08
N CYS A 128 -2.84 4.15 -16.24
CA CYS A 128 -4.30 4.04 -16.36
C CYS A 128 -4.67 2.58 -16.61
N ILE A 129 -5.43 1.99 -15.70
CA ILE A 129 -5.81 0.58 -15.76
C ILE A 129 -7.33 0.50 -15.88
N GLY A 130 -7.79 -0.02 -17.03
CA GLY A 130 -9.21 -0.17 -17.33
C GLY A 130 -9.88 -1.18 -16.42
N LYS A 131 -11.14 -0.91 -16.05
CA LYS A 131 -12.01 -1.82 -15.31
C LYS A 131 -13.35 -1.99 -16.00
N GLY A 132 -13.87 -3.21 -16.01
CA GLY A 132 -15.24 -3.52 -16.43
C GLY A 132 -16.32 -3.04 -15.45
N LYS A 133 -16.19 -1.83 -14.89
CA LYS A 133 -17.14 -1.22 -13.95
C LYS A 133 -17.74 0.04 -14.56
N ALA A 134 -19.03 0.01 -14.89
CA ALA A 134 -19.71 1.08 -15.63
C ALA A 134 -19.54 2.49 -15.01
N ARG A 135 -19.64 2.62 -13.68
CA ARG A 135 -19.51 3.91 -12.96
C ARG A 135 -18.05 4.39 -12.79
N ALA A 136 -17.07 3.51 -12.97
CA ALA A 136 -15.65 3.80 -12.75
C ALA A 136 -14.77 2.96 -13.69
N PRO A 137 -14.74 3.29 -15.00
CA PRO A 137 -14.10 2.46 -16.02
C PRO A 137 -12.56 2.49 -16.00
N TYR A 138 -11.94 3.37 -15.20
CA TYR A 138 -10.49 3.51 -15.09
C TYR A 138 -10.07 3.79 -13.64
N GLU A 139 -9.03 3.09 -13.16
CA GLU A 139 -8.29 3.44 -11.94
C GLU A 139 -6.85 3.86 -12.31
N PHE A 140 -6.27 4.78 -11.53
CA PHE A 140 -4.97 5.39 -11.81
C PHE A 140 -3.97 5.05 -10.71
N GLY A 141 -2.98 4.21 -11.03
CA GLY A 141 -2.01 3.71 -10.05
C GLY A 141 -1.08 2.66 -10.64
N CYS A 142 -0.89 1.56 -9.92
CA CYS A 142 -0.09 0.40 -10.35
C CYS A 142 -0.93 -0.88 -10.24
N LYS A 143 -0.74 -1.86 -11.14
CA LYS A 143 -1.32 -3.20 -10.95
C LYS A 143 -0.66 -3.88 -9.75
N VAL A 144 -1.43 -4.62 -8.96
CA VAL A 144 -0.90 -5.46 -7.87
C VAL A 144 -1.48 -6.86 -8.01
N SER A 145 -0.62 -7.87 -8.01
CA SER A 145 -1.04 -9.28 -7.90
C SER A 145 -1.09 -9.69 -6.44
N ILE A 146 -2.15 -10.40 -6.04
CA ILE A 146 -2.38 -10.91 -4.69
C ILE A 146 -2.62 -12.43 -4.74
N ALA A 147 -1.80 -13.19 -4.03
CA ALA A 147 -1.96 -14.62 -3.82
C ALA A 147 -2.38 -14.92 -2.37
N THR A 148 -3.35 -15.83 -2.23
CA THR A 148 -3.89 -16.34 -0.95
C THR A 148 -4.07 -17.85 -1.11
N PRO A 149 -4.06 -18.67 -0.04
CA PRO A 149 -4.25 -20.11 -0.15
C PRO A 149 -5.65 -20.43 -0.68
N VAL A 150 -5.81 -21.59 -1.35
CA VAL A 150 -7.13 -22.09 -1.75
C VAL A 150 -7.82 -22.91 -0.65
N THR A 151 -7.13 -23.18 0.45
CA THR A 151 -7.60 -23.93 1.63
C THR A 151 -8.25 -23.01 2.67
N SER A 152 -8.60 -23.55 3.85
CA SER A 152 -9.11 -22.80 5.02
C SER A 152 -8.09 -22.89 6.17
N PRO A 153 -7.14 -21.95 6.30
CA PRO A 153 -6.30 -21.87 7.49
C PRO A 153 -7.15 -21.47 8.71
N LYS A 154 -6.87 -22.06 9.88
CA LYS A 154 -7.61 -21.75 11.13
C LYS A 154 -7.46 -20.27 11.54
N GLY A 155 -6.32 -19.65 11.24
CA GLY A 155 -6.07 -18.21 11.46
C GLY A 155 -6.61 -17.26 10.38
N GLY A 156 -7.38 -17.75 9.39
CA GLY A 156 -7.98 -16.92 8.35
C GLY A 156 -7.25 -16.94 6.99
N GLN A 157 -7.69 -16.06 6.08
CA GLN A 157 -7.36 -16.10 4.65
C GLN A 157 -6.11 -15.26 4.32
N PHE A 158 -4.94 -15.67 4.85
CA PHE A 158 -3.67 -14.96 4.70
C PHE A 158 -3.27 -14.65 3.24
N VAL A 159 -2.60 -13.52 3.03
CA VAL A 159 -1.86 -13.22 1.80
C VAL A 159 -0.51 -13.92 1.84
N LEU A 160 -0.24 -14.78 0.86
CA LEU A 160 1.03 -15.49 0.70
C LEU A 160 2.05 -14.67 -0.09
N HIS A 161 1.59 -13.86 -1.06
CA HIS A 161 2.45 -13.03 -1.88
C HIS A 161 1.68 -11.82 -2.42
N ALA A 162 2.31 -10.64 -2.39
CA ALA A 162 1.80 -9.39 -2.94
C ALA A 162 2.90 -8.69 -3.75
N LYS A 163 2.65 -8.38 -5.03
CA LYS A 163 3.65 -7.78 -5.92
C LYS A 163 3.06 -6.69 -6.81
N ALA A 164 3.69 -5.51 -6.78
CA ALA A 164 3.39 -4.41 -7.70
C ALA A 164 3.99 -4.69 -9.09
N LEU A 165 3.22 -4.38 -10.13
CA LEU A 165 3.45 -4.77 -11.52
C LEU A 165 3.38 -3.54 -12.43
N HIS A 166 4.53 -2.92 -12.67
CA HIS A 166 4.68 -1.75 -13.56
C HIS A 166 4.78 -2.14 -15.04
N GLY A 167 4.44 -1.18 -15.91
CA GLY A 167 4.39 -1.31 -17.36
C GLY A 167 3.00 -1.63 -17.92
N ASN A 168 1.94 -1.57 -17.10
CA ASN A 168 0.59 -2.08 -17.39
C ASN A 168 0.61 -3.45 -18.10
N PRO A 169 1.38 -4.44 -17.59
CA PRO A 169 1.66 -5.67 -18.33
C PRO A 169 0.39 -6.48 -18.59
N PHE A 170 0.36 -7.26 -19.68
CA PHE A 170 -0.72 -8.21 -19.88
C PHE A 170 -0.72 -9.25 -18.76
N ASP A 171 -1.90 -9.41 -18.17
CA ASP A 171 -2.20 -10.29 -17.06
C ASP A 171 -1.53 -11.67 -17.19
N GLY A 172 -1.78 -12.38 -18.30
CA GLY A 172 -1.25 -13.74 -18.52
C GLY A 172 0.27 -13.84 -18.55
N HIS A 173 1.00 -12.76 -18.86
CA HIS A 173 2.48 -12.75 -18.85
C HIS A 173 3.05 -12.59 -17.43
N THR A 174 2.28 -12.02 -16.50
CA THR A 174 2.73 -11.83 -15.11
C THR A 174 2.61 -13.10 -14.25
N LEU A 175 1.91 -14.12 -14.74
CA LEU A 175 1.61 -15.33 -13.96
C LEU A 175 2.85 -16.11 -13.54
N GLY A 176 3.75 -16.40 -14.48
CA GLY A 176 4.98 -17.18 -14.23
C GLY A 176 5.90 -16.54 -13.18
N PRO A 177 6.36 -15.28 -13.39
CA PRO A 177 7.19 -14.59 -12.41
C PRO A 177 6.56 -14.53 -11.01
N VAL A 178 5.27 -14.18 -10.91
CA VAL A 178 4.56 -14.07 -9.62
C VAL A 178 4.43 -15.40 -8.89
N ILE A 179 4.34 -16.53 -9.61
CA ILE A 179 4.38 -17.87 -9.01
C ILE A 179 5.78 -18.18 -8.51
N ALA A 180 6.82 -17.97 -9.31
CA ALA A 180 8.21 -18.23 -8.90
C ALA A 180 8.64 -17.39 -7.69
N ASP A 181 8.24 -16.10 -7.64
CA ASP A 181 8.42 -15.24 -6.46
C ASP A 181 7.71 -15.83 -5.21
N MET A 182 6.46 -16.30 -5.38
CA MET A 182 5.64 -16.84 -4.29
C MET A 182 6.22 -18.17 -3.78
N GLU A 183 6.58 -19.09 -4.67
CA GLU A 183 7.17 -20.39 -4.31
C GLU A 183 8.53 -20.21 -3.62
N LYS A 184 9.34 -19.24 -4.07
CA LYS A 184 10.59 -18.85 -3.39
C LYS A 184 10.36 -18.25 -2.00
N LEU A 185 9.28 -17.48 -1.81
CA LEU A 185 8.95 -16.85 -0.52
C LEU A 185 8.33 -17.84 0.47
N THR A 186 7.50 -18.78 0.02
CA THR A 186 6.86 -19.78 0.88
C THR A 186 7.70 -21.04 1.10
N GLY A 187 8.67 -21.32 0.22
CA GLY A 187 9.36 -22.62 0.17
C GLY A 187 8.47 -23.78 -0.33
N VAL A 188 7.29 -23.49 -0.89
CA VAL A 188 6.26 -24.51 -1.21
C VAL A 188 5.77 -24.39 -2.65
N GLU A 189 5.96 -25.46 -3.42
CA GLU A 189 5.52 -25.60 -4.81
C GLU A 189 3.99 -25.51 -4.98
N ALA A 190 3.54 -24.68 -5.91
CA ALA A 190 2.16 -24.39 -6.20
C ALA A 190 1.50 -25.47 -7.10
N ARG A 191 1.24 -26.65 -6.53
CA ARG A 191 0.62 -27.79 -7.23
C ARG A 191 -0.65 -27.43 -8.02
N ARG A 192 -1.49 -26.50 -7.52
CA ARG A 192 -2.72 -26.03 -8.19
C ARG A 192 -2.94 -24.52 -7.95
N ILE A 193 -3.06 -23.76 -9.03
CA ILE A 193 -3.12 -22.30 -9.06
C ILE A 193 -4.45 -21.85 -9.67
N HIS A 194 -5.32 -21.21 -8.88
CA HIS A 194 -6.63 -20.75 -9.33
C HIS A 194 -6.62 -19.25 -9.65
N VAL A 195 -7.05 -18.87 -10.85
CA VAL A 195 -6.93 -17.50 -11.43
C VAL A 195 -8.21 -17.02 -12.13
N ASP A 196 -8.31 -15.71 -12.34
CA ASP A 196 -9.44 -15.09 -13.03
C ASP A 196 -9.31 -15.10 -14.57
N LYS A 197 -10.45 -14.91 -15.27
CA LYS A 197 -10.54 -14.88 -16.74
C LYS A 197 -9.52 -13.95 -17.44
N GLY A 198 -9.07 -12.88 -16.77
CA GLY A 198 -8.09 -11.94 -17.31
C GLY A 198 -6.71 -12.56 -17.62
N TYR A 199 -6.31 -13.64 -16.95
CA TYR A 199 -5.05 -14.34 -17.23
C TYR A 199 -5.19 -15.42 -18.33
N ARG A 200 -6.26 -15.44 -19.14
CA ARG A 200 -6.43 -16.38 -20.27
C ARG A 200 -5.28 -16.19 -21.28
N GLY A 201 -4.69 -17.28 -21.76
CA GLY A 201 -3.48 -17.21 -22.60
C GLY A 201 -2.21 -16.88 -21.79
N HIS A 202 -2.04 -17.53 -20.64
CA HIS A 202 -0.85 -17.36 -19.81
C HIS A 202 0.33 -18.21 -20.29
N ASN A 203 1.54 -17.66 -20.16
CA ASN A 203 2.79 -18.33 -20.56
C ASN A 203 3.40 -19.14 -19.41
N HIS A 204 2.56 -19.87 -18.65
CA HIS A 204 3.04 -20.73 -17.56
C HIS A 204 3.49 -22.09 -18.13
N PRO A 205 4.68 -22.62 -17.80
CA PRO A 205 5.17 -23.88 -18.35
C PRO A 205 4.26 -25.05 -17.98
N HIS A 206 3.96 -25.23 -16.69
CA HIS A 206 3.04 -26.26 -16.22
C HIS A 206 1.58 -25.79 -16.40
N ARG A 207 1.09 -25.81 -17.64
CA ARG A 207 -0.27 -25.34 -17.98
C ARG A 207 -1.37 -26.06 -17.19
N PHE A 208 -1.23 -27.36 -16.96
CA PHE A 208 -2.22 -28.17 -16.22
C PHE A 208 -2.34 -27.87 -14.71
N ARG A 209 -1.41 -27.10 -14.13
CA ARG A 209 -1.53 -26.61 -12.74
C ARG A 209 -2.43 -25.37 -12.63
N VAL A 210 -2.72 -24.67 -13.74
CA VAL A 210 -3.45 -23.39 -13.73
C VAL A 210 -4.92 -23.60 -14.11
N TRP A 211 -5.83 -23.10 -13.27
CA TRP A 211 -7.27 -23.24 -13.42
C TRP A 211 -7.94 -21.87 -13.53
N ILE A 212 -8.53 -21.59 -14.70
CA ILE A 212 -9.11 -20.27 -15.03
C ILE A 212 -10.60 -20.24 -14.67
N SER A 213 -11.06 -19.16 -14.04
CA SER A 213 -12.43 -19.05 -13.55
C SER A 213 -13.49 -19.17 -14.67
N GLY A 214 -14.44 -20.09 -14.47
CA GLY A 214 -15.46 -20.44 -15.46
C GLY A 214 -15.03 -21.50 -16.49
N GLN A 215 -13.85 -22.11 -16.35
CA GLN A 215 -13.52 -23.33 -17.09
C GLN A 215 -14.46 -24.48 -16.69
N VAL A 216 -14.97 -25.22 -17.70
CA VAL A 216 -15.88 -26.37 -17.51
C VAL A 216 -15.20 -27.69 -17.88
N ARG A 217 -14.43 -27.71 -18.99
CA ARG A 217 -13.73 -28.91 -19.47
C ARG A 217 -12.58 -29.32 -18.52
N ARG A 218 -12.47 -30.63 -18.27
CA ARG A 218 -11.46 -31.28 -17.41
C ARG A 218 -11.49 -30.86 -15.93
N VAL A 219 -12.65 -30.41 -15.41
CA VAL A 219 -12.82 -29.94 -14.01
C VAL A 219 -13.56 -30.97 -13.14
N THR A 220 -12.84 -31.59 -12.20
CA THR A 220 -13.40 -32.52 -11.19
C THR A 220 -14.21 -31.78 -10.11
N ALA A 221 -14.96 -32.52 -9.29
CA ALA A 221 -15.77 -31.96 -8.21
C ALA A 221 -14.95 -31.29 -7.07
N SER A 222 -13.68 -31.65 -6.88
CA SER A 222 -12.77 -30.95 -5.95
C SER A 222 -12.27 -29.64 -6.56
N ILE A 223 -11.78 -29.68 -7.80
CA ILE A 223 -11.32 -28.49 -8.54
C ILE A 223 -12.46 -27.47 -8.69
N ARG A 224 -13.70 -27.92 -8.94
CA ARG A 224 -14.90 -27.05 -9.01
C ARG A 224 -15.17 -26.31 -7.69
N ARG A 225 -15.01 -26.99 -6.55
CA ARG A 225 -15.14 -26.38 -5.21
C ARG A 225 -14.06 -25.35 -4.95
N GLU A 226 -12.81 -25.64 -5.32
CA GLU A 226 -11.67 -24.72 -5.21
C GLU A 226 -11.82 -23.50 -6.13
N MET A 227 -12.28 -23.69 -7.38
CA MET A 227 -12.54 -22.61 -8.33
C MET A 227 -13.66 -21.66 -7.84
N LYS A 228 -14.67 -22.18 -7.14
CA LYS A 228 -15.67 -21.37 -6.42
C LYS A 228 -15.02 -20.64 -5.24
N ARG A 229 -14.25 -21.36 -4.41
CA ARG A 229 -13.57 -20.81 -3.22
C ARG A 229 -12.54 -19.72 -3.53
N ARG A 230 -11.91 -19.73 -4.71
CA ARG A 230 -10.98 -18.66 -5.16
C ARG A 230 -11.61 -17.26 -5.13
N ALA A 231 -12.94 -17.12 -5.11
CA ALA A 231 -13.62 -15.84 -4.87
C ALA A 231 -13.30 -15.21 -3.49
N ALA A 232 -12.83 -15.99 -2.50
CA ALA A 232 -12.41 -15.49 -1.19
C ALA A 232 -11.22 -14.51 -1.23
N VAL A 233 -10.50 -14.41 -2.35
CA VAL A 233 -9.47 -13.38 -2.56
C VAL A 233 -10.05 -11.98 -2.74
N GLU A 234 -11.31 -11.84 -3.17
CA GLU A 234 -11.92 -10.53 -3.42
C GLU A 234 -12.29 -9.79 -2.11
N PRO A 235 -12.87 -10.44 -1.07
CA PRO A 235 -12.95 -9.86 0.26
C PRO A 235 -11.58 -9.46 0.83
N VAL A 236 -10.55 -10.30 0.68
CA VAL A 236 -9.18 -10.00 1.12
C VAL A 236 -8.64 -8.73 0.46
N ILE A 237 -8.79 -8.60 -0.87
CA ILE A 237 -8.44 -7.38 -1.61
C ILE A 237 -9.29 -6.17 -1.15
N GLY A 238 -10.53 -6.38 -0.73
CA GLY A 238 -11.38 -5.38 -0.10
C GLY A 238 -10.79 -4.86 1.21
N HIS A 239 -10.49 -5.74 2.17
CA HIS A 239 -9.89 -5.40 3.45
C HIS A 239 -8.51 -4.73 3.30
N ILE A 240 -7.62 -5.28 2.46
CA ILE A 240 -6.29 -4.69 2.20
C ILE A 240 -6.41 -3.24 1.67
N LYS A 241 -7.47 -2.94 0.92
CA LYS A 241 -7.75 -1.56 0.48
C LYS A 241 -8.33 -0.69 1.58
N ALA A 242 -9.41 -1.13 2.23
CA ALA A 242 -10.16 -0.31 3.20
C ALA A 242 -9.44 -0.12 4.54
N GLU A 243 -8.87 -1.19 5.11
CA GLU A 243 -8.22 -1.18 6.42
C GLU A 243 -6.70 -0.93 6.34
N HIS A 244 -6.04 -1.27 5.21
CA HIS A 244 -4.57 -1.31 5.12
C HIS A 244 -3.95 -0.43 4.01
N ARG A 245 -4.65 0.64 3.58
CA ARG A 245 -4.11 1.73 2.73
C ARG A 245 -3.63 1.33 1.32
N MET A 246 -4.09 0.19 0.77
CA MET A 246 -3.91 -0.11 -0.67
C MET A 246 -4.91 0.66 -1.57
N ASP A 247 -5.91 1.31 -1.00
CA ASP A 247 -6.84 2.20 -1.74
C ASP A 247 -6.13 3.45 -2.29
N ARG A 248 -5.05 3.92 -1.66
CA ARG A 248 -4.38 5.17 -2.00
C ARG A 248 -2.92 5.22 -1.54
N ASN A 249 -2.00 4.79 -2.40
CA ASN A 249 -0.56 4.84 -2.14
C ASN A 249 -0.02 6.29 -2.18
N TYR A 250 0.56 6.76 -1.07
CA TYR A 250 1.22 8.07 -0.96
C TYR A 250 2.75 8.02 -1.25
N LEU A 251 3.36 6.84 -1.26
CA LEU A 251 4.81 6.67 -1.43
C LEU A 251 5.27 6.98 -2.86
N LYS A 252 6.45 7.58 -2.98
CA LYS A 252 7.00 8.14 -4.23
C LYS A 252 7.62 7.06 -5.13
N GLY A 253 7.39 7.17 -6.43
CA GLY A 253 8.06 6.33 -7.44
C GLY A 253 7.61 4.87 -7.44
N ARG A 254 8.25 4.09 -8.32
CA ARG A 254 8.00 2.65 -8.47
C ARG A 254 8.39 1.83 -7.23
N LEU A 255 9.42 2.27 -6.50
CA LEU A 255 9.81 1.65 -5.23
C LEU A 255 8.68 1.81 -4.19
N GLY A 256 8.14 3.03 -4.03
CA GLY A 256 6.99 3.29 -3.17
C GLY A 256 5.74 2.48 -3.54
N ASP A 257 5.50 2.15 -4.81
CA ASP A 257 4.41 1.25 -5.19
C ASP A 257 4.62 -0.20 -4.71
N ARG A 258 5.85 -0.69 -4.78
CA ARG A 258 6.22 -2.03 -4.30
C ARG A 258 6.10 -2.11 -2.78
N ILE A 259 6.67 -1.14 -2.06
CA ILE A 259 6.63 -1.05 -0.60
C ILE A 259 5.18 -1.00 -0.10
N ASN A 260 4.34 -0.09 -0.64
CA ASN A 260 2.94 0.01 -0.20
C ASN A 260 2.15 -1.28 -0.46
N ALA A 261 2.42 -1.98 -1.56
CA ALA A 261 1.72 -3.22 -1.90
C ALA A 261 2.08 -4.38 -0.94
N VAL A 262 3.35 -4.47 -0.52
CA VAL A 262 3.82 -5.48 0.45
C VAL A 262 3.36 -5.11 1.87
N LEU A 263 3.55 -3.87 2.31
CA LEU A 263 3.19 -3.44 3.67
C LEU A 263 1.68 -3.48 3.92
N ALA A 264 0.84 -3.17 2.92
CA ALA A 264 -0.61 -3.31 3.05
C ALA A 264 -1.06 -4.78 3.21
N ALA A 265 -0.39 -5.71 2.51
CA ALA A 265 -0.63 -7.14 2.67
C ALA A 265 -0.10 -7.68 4.02
N ALA A 266 1.06 -7.20 4.47
CA ALA A 266 1.62 -7.53 5.77
C ALA A 266 0.71 -7.04 6.91
N GLY A 267 0.24 -5.79 6.85
CA GLY A 267 -0.71 -5.22 7.80
C GLY A 267 -2.02 -6.01 7.91
N TYR A 268 -2.53 -6.52 6.79
CA TYR A 268 -3.68 -7.44 6.78
C TYR A 268 -3.37 -8.78 7.46
N ASN A 269 -2.22 -9.38 7.17
CA ASN A 269 -1.78 -10.62 7.82
C ASN A 269 -1.58 -10.44 9.33
N PHE A 270 -0.98 -9.33 9.77
CA PHE A 270 -0.86 -9.01 11.20
C PHE A 270 -2.23 -8.79 11.85
N GLY A 271 -3.18 -8.15 11.16
CA GLY A 271 -4.57 -8.05 11.62
C GLY A 271 -5.25 -9.40 11.85
N LEU A 272 -4.98 -10.40 10.98
CA LEU A 272 -5.43 -11.78 11.20
C LEU A 272 -4.73 -12.45 12.39
N LEU A 273 -3.41 -12.32 12.51
CA LEU A 273 -2.64 -12.89 13.62
C LEU A 273 -3.07 -12.33 14.98
N LEU A 274 -3.25 -11.01 15.09
CA LEU A 274 -3.72 -10.34 16.32
C LEU A 274 -5.13 -10.80 16.70
N ARG A 275 -6.06 -10.91 15.74
CA ARG A 275 -7.41 -11.45 15.98
C ARG A 275 -7.37 -12.92 16.44
N TRP A 276 -6.49 -13.74 15.87
CA TRP A 276 -6.31 -15.14 16.26
C TRP A 276 -5.69 -15.31 17.65
N LEU A 277 -4.65 -14.53 17.98
CA LEU A 277 -4.01 -14.53 19.29
C LEU A 277 -4.95 -14.01 20.39
N ALA A 278 -5.72 -12.95 20.13
CA ALA A 278 -6.71 -12.43 21.06
C ALA A 278 -7.84 -13.45 21.35
N GLY A 279 -8.34 -14.14 20.32
CA GLY A 279 -9.30 -15.23 20.50
C GLY A 279 -8.72 -16.40 21.31
N GLY A 280 -7.45 -16.74 21.09
CA GLY A 280 -6.73 -17.74 21.90
C GLY A 280 -6.49 -17.30 23.34
N ALA A 281 -6.30 -16.00 23.60
CA ALA A 281 -6.16 -15.44 24.94
C ALA A 281 -7.48 -15.46 25.72
N ALA A 282 -8.62 -15.13 25.08
CA ALA A 282 -9.94 -15.26 25.70
C ALA A 282 -10.24 -16.70 26.14
N LEU A 283 -10.01 -17.68 25.25
CA LEU A 283 -10.21 -19.10 25.55
C LEU A 283 -9.28 -19.62 26.66
N ARG A 284 -8.07 -19.03 26.80
CA ARG A 284 -7.13 -19.30 27.90
C ARG A 284 -7.56 -18.64 29.22
N ALA A 285 -8.19 -17.48 29.17
CA ALA A 285 -8.78 -16.85 30.36
C ALA A 285 -9.93 -17.71 30.91
N GLU A 286 -10.88 -18.12 30.07
CA GLU A 286 -12.02 -18.96 30.46
C GLU A 286 -11.58 -20.30 31.05
N THR A 287 -10.62 -20.98 30.41
CA THR A 287 -10.05 -22.25 30.93
C THR A 287 -9.27 -22.06 32.23
N SER A 288 -8.64 -20.90 32.46
CA SER A 288 -7.99 -20.57 33.74
C SER A 288 -8.98 -20.29 34.89
N LEU A 289 -10.17 -19.73 34.59
CA LEU A 289 -11.26 -19.58 35.56
C LEU A 289 -11.92 -20.93 35.88
N SER A 290 -12.11 -21.79 34.88
CA SER A 290 -12.64 -23.16 35.05
C SER A 290 -11.85 -23.99 36.07
N LEU A 291 -10.51 -23.84 36.07
CA LEU A 291 -9.62 -24.54 37.00
C LEU A 291 -9.49 -23.88 38.39
N ARG A 292 -10.12 -22.72 38.63
CA ARG A 292 -10.08 -21.99 39.91
C ARG A 292 -11.36 -21.18 40.16
N GLY A 293 -12.47 -21.81 40.55
CA GLY A 293 -13.59 -21.01 41.08
C GLY A 293 -15.00 -21.59 41.17
N MET A 294 -15.23 -22.89 40.98
CA MET A 294 -16.48 -23.48 41.50
C MET A 294 -16.54 -23.18 43.01
N ASN A 295 -17.61 -22.48 43.44
CA ASN A 295 -17.94 -21.95 44.78
C ASN A 295 -17.77 -20.43 45.02
N PHE A 296 -17.01 -19.65 44.23
CA PHE A 296 -16.86 -18.21 44.52
C PHE A 296 -18.02 -17.34 43.97
N TRP A 297 -18.42 -17.58 42.71
CA TRP A 297 -19.36 -16.71 41.99
C TRP A 297 -20.77 -16.64 42.60
N ASN A 298 -21.28 -17.74 43.18
CA ASN A 298 -22.63 -17.77 43.77
C ASN A 298 -22.77 -16.86 45.02
N LYS A 299 -21.67 -16.51 45.71
CA LYS A 299 -21.72 -15.53 46.81
C LYS A 299 -21.63 -14.07 46.32
N LEU A 300 -21.02 -13.82 45.16
CA LEU A 300 -20.79 -12.46 44.66
C LEU A 300 -22.06 -11.84 44.05
N LEU A 301 -22.96 -12.65 43.49
CA LEU A 301 -24.19 -12.18 42.84
C LEU A 301 -25.28 -11.69 43.80
N ALA A 302 -25.16 -11.94 45.10
CA ALA A 302 -26.18 -11.61 46.10
C ALA A 302 -26.14 -10.14 46.60
N THR A 303 -25.07 -9.39 46.34
CA THR A 303 -24.83 -8.05 46.92
C THR A 303 -24.40 -7.01 45.88
N ALA A 304 -25.19 -6.89 44.81
CA ALA A 304 -24.88 -5.98 43.71
C ALA A 304 -25.17 -4.49 44.04
N ARG A 305 -24.12 -3.71 44.30
CA ARG A 305 -24.05 -2.28 43.96
C ARG A 305 -22.83 -2.04 43.07
N PRO A 306 -22.89 -1.10 42.10
CA PRO A 306 -21.78 -0.84 41.19
C PRO A 306 -20.61 -0.18 41.93
N LEU A 307 -19.43 -0.78 41.85
CA LEU A 307 -18.17 -0.15 42.25
C LEU A 307 -17.39 0.30 41.00
N PRO A 308 -16.64 1.41 41.07
CA PRO A 308 -15.79 1.85 39.97
C PRO A 308 -14.60 0.90 39.76
N PHE A 309 -14.09 0.83 38.53
CA PHE A 309 -12.87 0.09 38.22
C PHE A 309 -11.66 0.66 38.99
N PRO A 310 -10.88 -0.16 39.70
CA PRO A 310 -9.62 0.27 40.28
C PRO A 310 -8.52 0.41 39.21
N PRO A 311 -7.55 1.32 39.36
CA PRO A 311 -6.39 1.40 38.47
C PRO A 311 -5.50 0.17 38.61
N ALA A 312 -4.78 -0.17 37.53
CA ALA A 312 -3.87 -1.31 37.50
C ALA A 312 -2.66 -1.11 38.45
N ARG A 313 -2.31 -2.13 39.24
CA ARG A 313 -1.19 -2.08 40.19
C ARG A 313 0.17 -2.30 39.49
N GLY A 314 0.76 -1.25 38.91
CA GLY A 314 2.13 -1.30 38.35
C GLY A 314 3.28 -1.52 39.37
N GLY A 315 2.97 -1.62 40.67
CA GLY A 315 3.96 -1.56 41.76
C GLY A 315 4.62 -2.87 42.21
N GLU A 316 4.13 -4.05 41.80
CA GLU A 316 4.68 -5.34 42.30
C GLU A 316 5.79 -5.90 41.42
N GLY A 317 5.62 -5.87 40.09
CA GLY A 317 6.65 -6.34 39.13
C GLY A 317 7.93 -5.51 39.19
N THR A 318 7.81 -4.19 39.33
CA THR A 318 8.93 -3.25 39.44
C THR A 318 9.76 -3.48 40.72
N ARG A 319 9.10 -3.69 41.86
CA ARG A 319 9.76 -3.98 43.15
C ARG A 319 10.40 -5.38 43.21
N SER A 320 9.91 -6.35 42.43
CA SER A 320 10.47 -7.70 42.37
C SER A 320 11.64 -7.80 41.38
N GLY A 321 11.59 -7.12 40.23
CA GLY A 321 12.71 -7.03 39.27
C GLY A 321 13.98 -6.48 39.90
N ALA A 322 13.88 -5.37 40.64
CA ALA A 322 15.01 -4.78 41.36
C ALA A 322 15.68 -5.75 42.35
N LYS A 323 14.90 -6.61 43.03
CA LYS A 323 15.42 -7.65 43.94
C LYS A 323 16.04 -8.85 43.22
N ALA A 324 15.77 -9.04 41.93
CA ALA A 324 16.36 -10.10 41.12
C ALA A 324 17.73 -9.74 40.51
N GLY A 325 18.17 -8.48 40.65
CA GLY A 325 19.36 -7.94 39.98
C GLY A 325 19.06 -7.29 38.62
N PHE A 326 17.80 -6.97 38.33
CA PHE A 326 17.39 -6.30 37.10
C PHE A 326 17.20 -4.80 37.33
N LYS A 327 18.07 -3.97 36.74
CA LYS A 327 17.96 -2.51 36.79
C LYS A 327 16.98 -2.05 35.72
N ILE A 328 15.80 -1.61 36.13
CA ILE A 328 14.76 -1.11 35.23
C ILE A 328 15.17 0.26 34.69
N ASP A 329 15.14 0.43 33.37
CA ASP A 329 15.39 1.72 32.70
C ASP A 329 14.11 2.31 32.08
N GLN A 330 13.14 1.50 31.62
CA GLN A 330 11.83 1.99 31.17
C GLN A 330 10.68 1.00 31.43
N THR A 331 9.50 1.53 31.77
CA THR A 331 8.24 0.76 31.89
C THR A 331 7.24 1.25 30.84
N LEU A 332 6.74 0.35 30.00
CA LEU A 332 5.77 0.61 28.93
C LEU A 332 4.40 0.03 29.31
N GLU A 333 3.75 0.66 30.28
CA GLU A 333 2.54 0.14 30.97
C GLU A 333 1.41 -0.27 30.02
N GLN A 334 1.19 0.48 28.94
CA GLN A 334 0.13 0.23 27.96
C GLN A 334 0.26 -1.10 27.20
N ILE A 335 1.47 -1.69 27.17
CA ILE A 335 1.76 -2.98 26.53
C ILE A 335 2.32 -4.02 27.51
N GLY A 336 2.43 -3.69 28.80
CA GLY A 336 2.94 -4.61 29.84
C GLY A 336 4.43 -4.96 29.74
N VAL A 337 5.23 -4.16 29.02
CA VAL A 337 6.67 -4.41 28.81
C VAL A 337 7.50 -3.57 29.78
N ILE A 338 8.60 -4.14 30.28
CA ILE A 338 9.62 -3.46 31.07
C ILE A 338 10.97 -3.72 30.39
N THR A 339 11.76 -2.67 30.16
CA THR A 339 13.14 -2.76 29.67
C THR A 339 14.13 -2.32 30.75
N GLY A 340 15.36 -2.81 30.66
CA GLY A 340 16.37 -2.59 31.67
C GLY A 340 17.62 -3.44 31.47
N ASN A 341 18.67 -3.11 32.21
CA ASN A 341 19.96 -3.77 32.17
C ASN A 341 20.11 -4.81 33.31
N SER A 342 20.70 -5.96 32.99
CA SER A 342 21.03 -7.01 33.97
C SER A 342 22.05 -8.02 33.43
N ASP A 343 22.89 -8.59 34.28
CA ASP A 343 23.76 -9.72 33.93
C ASP A 343 22.95 -10.95 33.49
N ASP A 344 23.52 -11.83 32.65
CA ASP A 344 22.88 -13.08 32.19
C ASP A 344 22.32 -13.95 33.33
N LYS A 345 23.00 -13.93 34.49
CA LYS A 345 22.59 -14.67 35.71
C LYS A 345 21.28 -14.16 36.33
N ALA A 346 20.83 -12.94 35.99
CA ALA A 346 19.55 -12.38 36.42
C ALA A 346 18.39 -12.78 35.49
N VAL A 347 18.63 -13.05 34.21
CA VAL A 347 17.59 -13.42 33.23
C VAL A 347 16.78 -14.65 33.68
N GLY A 348 17.47 -15.68 34.19
CA GLY A 348 16.82 -16.86 34.76
C GLY A 348 15.95 -16.56 36.00
N LYS A 349 16.37 -15.60 36.84
CA LYS A 349 15.59 -15.15 38.01
C LYS A 349 14.38 -14.32 37.60
N ALA A 350 14.53 -13.44 36.61
CA ALA A 350 13.45 -12.63 36.07
C ALA A 350 12.31 -13.50 35.50
N ARG A 351 12.65 -14.58 34.77
CA ARG A 351 11.67 -15.57 34.27
C ARG A 351 10.92 -16.32 35.38
N ALA A 352 11.45 -16.37 36.60
CA ALA A 352 10.80 -16.96 37.77
C ALA A 352 9.87 -15.99 38.54
N ILE A 353 9.84 -14.70 38.18
CA ILE A 353 8.96 -13.71 38.82
C ILE A 353 7.51 -13.96 38.38
N ARG A 354 6.63 -14.20 39.36
CA ARG A 354 5.19 -14.44 39.15
C ARG A 354 4.53 -13.27 38.38
N GLY A 355 4.20 -13.52 37.12
CA GLY A 355 3.56 -12.54 36.22
C GLY A 355 4.39 -12.21 34.97
N VAL A 356 5.69 -12.53 34.97
CA VAL A 356 6.54 -12.42 33.77
C VAL A 356 6.16 -13.52 32.77
N THR A 357 5.91 -13.14 31.51
CA THR A 357 5.47 -14.06 30.45
C THR A 357 6.63 -14.52 29.55
N ASP A 358 7.60 -13.63 29.29
CA ASP A 358 8.89 -13.93 28.66
C ASP A 358 9.95 -12.95 29.17
N VAL A 359 11.23 -13.29 29.01
CA VAL A 359 12.37 -12.38 29.13
C VAL A 359 13.33 -12.71 27.98
N SER A 360 13.50 -11.77 27.06
CA SER A 360 14.39 -11.89 25.90
C SER A 360 15.36 -10.71 25.86
N PRO A 361 16.61 -10.88 25.39
CA PRO A 361 17.58 -9.79 25.28
C PRO A 361 17.14 -8.78 24.21
N GLU A 362 17.50 -7.51 24.40
CA GLU A 362 17.27 -6.48 23.38
C GLU A 362 18.22 -6.70 22.20
N LEU A 363 17.66 -7.10 21.05
CA LEU A 363 18.41 -7.25 19.81
C LEU A 363 18.78 -5.86 19.28
N GLN A 364 20.07 -5.57 19.13
CA GLN A 364 20.50 -4.40 18.38
C GLN A 364 20.07 -4.54 16.92
N ILE A 365 19.01 -3.80 16.56
CA ILE A 365 18.63 -3.56 15.18
C ILE A 365 19.44 -2.36 14.72
N ASP A 366 20.33 -2.54 13.74
CA ASP A 366 21.07 -1.44 13.12
C ASP A 366 20.14 -0.58 12.26
N ILE A 367 19.40 0.30 12.93
CA ILE A 367 18.62 1.36 12.30
C ILE A 367 19.58 2.54 12.09
N GLY A 368 20.20 2.57 10.91
CA GLY A 368 21.08 3.65 10.50
C GLY A 368 20.46 5.04 10.74
N PRO A 369 21.29 6.08 10.99
CA PRO A 369 20.82 7.37 11.46
C PRO A 369 19.80 7.99 10.48
N PRO A 370 18.79 8.73 10.98
CA PRO A 370 17.84 9.40 10.10
C PRO A 370 18.60 10.31 9.12
N ASN A 371 18.33 10.12 7.83
CA ASN A 371 19.03 10.66 6.64
C ASN A 371 20.25 9.85 6.12
N SER A 372 20.52 8.63 6.60
CA SER A 372 21.46 7.72 5.94
C SER A 372 20.99 7.34 4.52
N ARG A 373 21.94 7.16 3.58
CA ARG A 373 21.64 6.79 2.18
C ARG A 373 21.05 5.39 2.04
N ASP A 374 21.39 4.50 2.96
CA ASP A 374 20.94 3.10 2.97
C ASP A 374 19.79 2.88 3.97
N THR A 375 19.05 3.95 4.30
CA THR A 375 17.80 3.88 5.05
C THR A 375 16.60 4.38 4.22
N TRP A 376 15.56 3.54 4.14
CA TRP A 376 14.20 3.77 3.60
C TRP A 376 14.00 3.76 2.07
#